data_AF-H1VPD1-F1
#
_entry.id   AF-H1VPD1-F1
#
_cell.length_a   1.000
_cell.length_b   1.000
_cell.length_c   1.000
_cell.angle_alpha   90.00
_cell.angle_beta   90.00
_cell.angle_gamma   90.00
#
_symmetry.space_group_name_H-M   'P 1'
#
loop_
_entity.id
_entity.type
_entity.pdbx_description
1 polymer ?
#
loop_
_entity_poly.entity_id
_entity_poly.type
_entity_poly.pdbx_seq_one_letter_code
_entity_poly.pdbx_strand_id
1 'polypeptide(L)'
;MLYTDQYASLSSNSPDCASDGEPEQYPLTSDGLQPRPPARKSRSRYTYAVLAVLAQLVYTILVLVAAREVYYKGVCPVVAAPDRYHAWDVLQYKEVPADHKEPDEHHPYLGAPRPELDQNWNTLLSTFRNRVPTAEIRRLGIEEGSIWLDDDVGEYYGSVWVGHNLHCVKYLYNGLHRDHYYHNMTEAEEKSHNSHLHHCLHRLMDALKCHPDMSPLSLHWVVNEVAPIVNWDGARHTCANWDRVMDWAKSNQIVLAGKDSLGQVAPHPLYATLLDEHGHADFLNQDAIVEWDKLFARPDWQAWAKEHGVPEGTIPGKEMLRNTHVG
;
A
#
# COMPACT_ATOMS: atom_id res chain seq x y z
N MET A 1 -51.62 12.67 9.48
CA MET A 1 -50.99 12.83 10.80
C MET A 1 -49.85 13.83 10.64
N LEU A 2 -50.07 15.07 11.09
CA LEU A 2 -49.42 15.68 12.28
C LEU A 2 -47.97 16.10 11.95
N TYR A 3 -47.54 17.36 11.85
CA TYR A 3 -47.82 18.58 12.62
C TYR A 3 -47.39 19.81 11.78
N THR A 4 -48.27 20.79 11.51
CA THR A 4 -47.86 22.12 10.99
C THR A 4 -48.65 23.32 11.55
N ASP A 5 -49.59 23.12 12.49
CA ASP A 5 -50.47 24.20 12.97
C ASP A 5 -50.31 24.47 14.47
N GLN A 6 -49.22 25.15 14.88
CA GLN A 6 -49.17 25.70 16.24
C GLN A 6 -48.43 27.05 16.43
N TYR A 7 -48.10 27.79 15.36
CA TYR A 7 -47.51 29.13 15.51
C TYR A 7 -48.16 30.24 14.68
N ALA A 8 -49.36 30.01 14.13
CA ALA A 8 -50.09 31.02 13.36
C ALA A 8 -51.08 31.88 14.19
N SER A 9 -50.83 32.11 15.49
CA SER A 9 -51.76 32.89 16.36
C SER A 9 -51.13 34.03 17.15
N LEU A 10 -50.02 34.62 16.69
CA LEU A 10 -49.48 35.87 17.29
C LEU A 10 -49.30 36.99 16.25
N SER A 11 -50.20 37.04 15.28
CA SER A 11 -50.39 38.20 14.41
C SER A 11 -51.88 38.54 14.37
N SER A 12 -52.35 39.22 15.39
CA SER A 12 -53.58 39.99 15.27
C SER A 12 -53.43 41.28 16.07
N ASN A 13 -53.46 42.38 15.34
CA ASN A 13 -53.77 43.73 15.80
C ASN A 13 -54.76 43.68 16.97
N SER A 14 -54.29 43.99 18.17
CA SER A 14 -55.11 44.27 19.33
C SER A 14 -54.89 45.74 19.71
N PRO A 15 -55.90 46.62 19.65
CA PRO A 15 -55.76 48.02 20.04
C PRO A 15 -55.64 48.24 21.56
N ASP A 16 -55.76 47.19 22.37
CA ASP A 16 -55.93 47.31 23.83
C ASP A 16 -54.68 46.99 24.66
N CYS A 17 -53.48 47.04 24.09
CA CYS A 17 -52.25 47.19 24.89
C CYS A 17 -52.02 48.68 25.20
N ALA A 18 -53.00 49.29 25.87
CA ALA A 18 -52.85 50.57 26.52
C ALA A 18 -52.00 50.38 27.77
N SER A 19 -50.71 50.71 27.66
CA SER A 19 -49.91 51.42 28.68
C SER A 19 -50.31 51.15 30.15
N ASP A 20 -49.89 50.02 30.70
CA ASP A 20 -49.85 49.74 32.14
C ASP A 20 -48.53 50.19 32.80
N GLY A 21 -47.73 51.00 32.10
CA GLY A 21 -46.65 51.79 32.69
C GLY A 21 -47.15 53.18 33.06
N GLU A 22 -47.37 53.43 34.34
CA GLU A 22 -47.34 54.78 34.92
C GLU A 22 -46.16 55.56 34.30
N PRO A 23 -46.35 56.78 33.75
CA PRO A 23 -45.23 57.56 33.26
C PRO A 23 -44.36 57.92 34.46
N GLU A 24 -43.20 57.28 34.60
CA GLU A 24 -42.14 57.73 35.51
C GLU A 24 -41.78 59.18 35.15
N GLN A 25 -42.39 60.13 35.86
CA GLN A 25 -42.01 61.53 35.80
C GLN A 25 -40.67 61.66 36.50
N TYR A 26 -39.59 61.57 35.73
CA TYR A 26 -38.26 61.97 36.19
C TYR A 26 -38.33 63.45 36.61
N PRO A 27 -37.82 63.82 37.81
CA PRO A 27 -37.81 65.21 38.24
C PRO A 27 -37.05 66.05 37.21
N LEU A 28 -37.71 67.09 36.69
CA LEU A 28 -37.13 68.06 35.79
C LEU A 28 -35.95 68.74 36.49
N THR A 29 -34.78 68.76 35.85
CA THR A 29 -33.72 69.70 36.23
C THR A 29 -34.23 71.14 36.00
N SER A 30 -33.66 72.13 36.69
CA SER A 30 -34.14 73.53 36.72
C SER A 30 -34.34 74.20 35.35
N ASP A 31 -33.80 73.61 34.28
CA ASP A 31 -33.77 74.17 32.93
C ASP A 31 -34.63 73.35 31.93
N GLY A 32 -35.43 72.40 32.39
CA GLY A 32 -36.48 71.76 31.58
C GLY A 32 -36.01 70.78 30.48
N LEU A 33 -34.76 70.32 30.51
CA LEU A 33 -34.22 69.36 29.53
C LEU A 33 -33.99 67.97 30.15
N GLN A 34 -34.55 66.93 29.51
CA GLN A 34 -34.24 65.54 29.84
C GLN A 34 -32.76 65.21 29.51
N PRO A 35 -32.04 64.49 30.39
CA PRO A 35 -30.70 64.03 30.07
C PRO A 35 -30.72 63.10 28.86
N ARG A 36 -29.89 63.38 27.85
CA ARG A 36 -29.74 62.49 26.68
C ARG A 36 -29.23 61.12 27.16
N PRO A 37 -29.84 60.00 26.71
CA PRO A 37 -29.31 58.68 27.04
C PRO A 37 -27.86 58.56 26.54
N PRO A 38 -26.95 57.93 27.31
CA PRO A 38 -25.55 57.81 26.94
C PRO A 38 -25.42 57.13 25.58
N ALA A 39 -24.54 57.67 24.71
CA ALA A 39 -24.34 57.14 23.37
C ALA A 39 -23.94 55.65 23.45
N ARG A 40 -24.77 54.78 22.85
CA ARG A 40 -24.61 53.33 22.90
C ARG A 40 -23.28 52.92 22.22
N LYS A 41 -22.23 52.67 23.01
CA LYS A 41 -20.91 52.13 22.56
C LYS A 41 -21.04 50.66 22.10
N SER A 42 -21.83 50.40 21.07
CA SER A 42 -22.18 49.03 20.61
C SER A 42 -21.23 48.48 19.54
N ARG A 43 -20.60 49.34 18.73
CA ARG A 43 -19.79 48.91 17.56
C ARG A 43 -18.51 48.15 17.93
N SER A 44 -17.86 48.49 19.05
CA SER A 44 -16.57 47.91 19.44
C SER A 44 -16.69 46.44 19.90
N ARG A 45 -17.78 46.08 20.58
CA ARG A 45 -18.01 44.70 21.02
C ARG A 45 -18.27 43.75 19.85
N TYR A 46 -18.97 44.25 18.82
CA TYR A 46 -19.22 43.48 17.60
C TYR A 46 -17.92 43.19 16.83
N THR A 47 -17.02 44.18 16.70
CA THR A 47 -15.70 43.95 16.08
C THR A 47 -14.86 42.92 16.82
N TYR A 48 -14.82 42.95 18.15
CA TYR A 48 -14.08 41.93 18.92
C TYR A 48 -14.71 40.55 18.80
N ALA A 49 -16.04 40.45 18.78
CA ALA A 49 -16.74 39.19 18.56
C ALA A 49 -16.42 38.61 17.16
N VAL A 50 -16.44 39.45 16.11
CA VAL A 50 -16.07 39.04 14.75
C VAL A 50 -14.62 38.57 14.69
N LEU A 51 -13.68 39.30 15.30
CA LEU A 51 -12.27 38.90 15.34
C LEU A 51 -12.06 37.57 16.08
N ALA A 52 -12.76 37.35 17.20
CA ALA A 52 -12.68 36.10 17.95
C ALA A 52 -13.21 34.90 17.13
N VAL A 53 -14.32 35.08 16.40
CA VAL A 53 -14.87 34.04 15.51
C VAL A 53 -13.90 33.74 14.37
N LEU A 54 -13.32 34.76 13.73
CA LEU A 54 -12.32 34.56 12.68
C LEU A 54 -11.07 33.85 13.20
N ALA A 55 -10.57 34.24 14.38
CA ALA A 55 -9.43 33.58 15.01
C ALA A 55 -9.72 32.11 15.31
N GLN A 56 -10.91 31.79 15.82
CA GLN A 56 -11.33 30.41 16.07
C GLN A 56 -11.45 29.59 14.78
N LEU A 57 -11.98 30.18 13.70
CA LEU A 57 -12.04 29.51 12.39
C LEU A 57 -10.65 29.20 11.84
N VAL A 58 -9.73 30.17 11.89
CA VAL A 58 -8.34 29.97 11.47
C VAL A 58 -7.67 28.90 12.32
N TYR A 59 -7.79 28.96 13.65
CA TYR A 59 -7.26 27.94 14.55
C TYR A 59 -7.82 26.55 14.20
N THR A 60 -9.13 26.44 13.99
CA THR A 60 -9.79 25.17 13.65
C THR A 60 -9.30 24.62 12.31
N ILE A 61 -9.16 25.47 11.28
CA ILE A 61 -8.61 25.07 9.98
C ILE A 61 -7.18 24.57 10.13
N LEU A 62 -6.33 25.30 10.88
CA LEU A 62 -4.95 24.89 11.12
C LEU A 62 -4.86 23.55 11.86
N VAL A 63 -5.70 23.33 12.87
CA VAL A 63 -5.77 22.05 13.59
C VAL A 63 -6.23 20.92 12.67
N LEU A 64 -7.23 21.14 11.81
CA LEU A 64 -7.71 20.11 10.86
C LEU A 64 -6.66 19.78 9.80
N VAL A 65 -5.95 20.79 9.27
CA VAL A 65 -4.84 20.58 8.34
C VAL A 65 -3.71 19.81 9.03
N ALA A 66 -3.33 20.20 10.24
CA ALA A 66 -2.31 19.49 11.01
C ALA A 66 -2.72 18.04 11.33
N ALA A 67 -3.97 17.80 11.73
CA ALA A 67 -4.47 16.45 11.97
C ALA A 67 -4.46 15.59 10.69
N ARG A 68 -4.85 16.15 9.54
CA ARG A 68 -4.77 15.43 8.26
C ARG A 68 -3.32 15.13 7.87
N GLU A 69 -2.45 16.13 7.92
CA GLU A 69 -1.07 16.02 7.43
C GLU A 69 -0.16 15.21 8.35
N VAL A 70 -0.34 15.32 9.67
CA VAL A 70 0.55 14.70 10.66
C VAL A 70 -0.01 13.38 11.19
N TYR A 71 -1.33 13.31 11.45
CA TYR A 71 -1.92 12.15 12.11
C TYR A 71 -2.46 11.13 11.10
N TYR A 72 -3.34 11.53 10.19
CA TYR A 72 -3.97 10.57 9.27
C TYR A 72 -3.00 9.96 8.26
N LYS A 73 -2.14 10.77 7.64
CA LYS A 73 -1.20 10.29 6.60
C LYS A 73 -0.05 9.43 7.13
N GLY A 74 0.31 9.56 8.41
CA GLY A 74 1.46 8.85 8.99
C GLY A 74 1.07 7.69 9.92
N VAL A 75 -0.01 7.84 10.70
CA VAL A 75 -0.25 6.97 11.87
C VAL A 75 -1.29 5.87 11.57
N CYS A 76 -2.27 6.11 10.71
CA CYS A 76 -3.33 5.14 10.44
C CYS A 76 -2.82 3.78 9.91
N PRO A 77 -1.88 3.72 8.94
CA PRO A 77 -1.34 2.44 8.47
C PRO A 77 -0.59 1.70 9.58
N VAL A 78 0.25 2.41 10.34
CA VAL A 78 1.07 1.83 11.43
C VAL A 78 0.20 1.26 12.55
N VAL A 79 -0.88 1.96 12.92
CA VAL A 79 -1.83 1.48 13.94
C VAL A 79 -2.63 0.28 13.44
N ALA A 80 -3.02 0.28 12.16
CA ALA A 80 -3.81 -0.80 11.57
C ALA A 80 -2.97 -2.06 11.28
N ALA A 81 -1.66 -1.92 11.09
CA ALA A 81 -0.74 -3.01 10.78
C ALA A 81 0.41 -3.07 11.80
N PRO A 82 0.14 -3.58 13.02
CA PRO A 82 1.18 -3.72 14.03
C PRO A 82 2.20 -4.78 13.58
N ASP A 83 3.37 -4.33 13.14
CA ASP A 83 4.53 -5.18 12.90
C ASP A 83 5.62 -4.90 13.94
N ARG A 84 6.45 -5.90 14.24
CA ARG A 84 7.72 -5.68 14.97
C ARG A 84 8.86 -5.34 14.03
N TYR A 85 8.58 -5.36 12.73
CA TYR A 85 9.53 -5.10 11.66
C TYR A 85 9.61 -3.62 11.27
N HIS A 86 8.69 -2.77 11.77
CA HIS A 86 8.68 -1.33 11.51
C HIS A 86 8.67 -0.96 10.01
N ALA A 87 8.17 -1.86 9.15
CA ALA A 87 8.07 -1.63 7.72
C ALA A 87 7.02 -0.57 7.38
N TRP A 88 6.03 -0.37 8.26
CA TRP A 88 4.99 0.65 8.09
C TRP A 88 5.45 2.06 8.50
N ASP A 89 6.51 2.19 9.30
CA ASP A 89 6.99 3.48 9.84
C ASP A 89 7.54 4.42 8.74
N VAL A 90 7.98 3.85 7.62
CA VAL A 90 8.49 4.60 6.46
C VAL A 90 7.38 5.04 5.50
N LEU A 91 6.15 4.57 5.71
CA LEU A 91 5.06 4.88 4.81
C LEU A 91 4.61 6.32 5.03
N GLN A 92 4.67 7.10 3.96
CA GLN A 92 4.11 8.45 3.89
C GLN A 92 3.30 8.54 2.63
N TYR A 93 2.22 9.31 2.67
CA TYR A 93 1.35 9.47 1.51
C TYR A 93 1.44 10.89 0.97
N LYS A 94 1.51 11.00 -0.37
CA LYS A 94 1.45 12.26 -1.09
C LYS A 94 0.34 12.20 -2.14
N GLU A 95 -0.35 13.31 -2.30
CA GLU A 95 -1.31 13.45 -3.39
C GLU A 95 -0.53 13.73 -4.68
N VAL A 96 -0.80 12.94 -5.71
CA VAL A 96 -0.17 13.03 -7.03
C VAL A 96 -1.24 13.25 -8.10
N PRO A 97 -0.92 13.96 -9.19
CA PRO A 97 -1.79 13.96 -10.36
C PRO A 97 -1.81 12.55 -10.95
N ALA A 98 -2.97 12.14 -11.50
CA ALA A 98 -3.03 10.90 -12.25
C ALA A 98 -2.19 11.03 -13.53
N ASP A 99 -1.31 10.06 -13.78
CA ASP A 99 -0.53 10.01 -15.01
C ASP A 99 -1.32 9.24 -16.08
N HIS A 100 -1.59 9.90 -17.20
CA HIS A 100 -2.28 9.32 -18.36
C HIS A 100 -1.30 8.93 -19.47
N LYS A 101 0.00 9.19 -19.29
CA LYS A 101 0.99 8.84 -20.29
C LYS A 101 1.16 7.33 -20.31
N GLU A 102 0.86 6.75 -21.46
CA GLU A 102 1.23 5.37 -21.73
C GLU A 102 2.75 5.23 -21.62
N PRO A 103 3.25 4.10 -21.09
CA PRO A 103 4.68 3.83 -21.08
C PRO A 103 5.24 3.89 -22.52
N ASP A 104 6.18 4.80 -22.77
CA ASP A 104 6.89 4.85 -24.04
C ASP A 104 8.04 3.83 -24.06
N GLU A 105 8.77 3.80 -25.18
CA GLU A 105 9.92 2.91 -25.37
C GLU A 105 11.07 3.15 -24.36
N HIS A 106 11.09 4.30 -23.67
CA HIS A 106 12.09 4.65 -22.67
C HIS A 106 11.64 4.32 -21.24
N HIS A 107 10.41 3.83 -21.03
CA HIS A 107 9.92 3.52 -19.70
C HIS A 107 10.77 2.43 -19.01
N PRO A 108 11.29 2.65 -17.79
CA PRO A 108 12.33 1.79 -17.19
C PRO A 108 11.91 0.33 -16.97
N TYR A 109 10.61 0.07 -16.87
CA TYR A 109 10.04 -1.24 -16.52
C TYR A 109 9.03 -1.79 -17.53
N LEU A 110 8.66 -1.03 -18.57
CA LEU A 110 7.57 -1.40 -19.50
C LEU A 110 7.99 -1.06 -20.94
N GLY A 111 7.17 -1.48 -21.90
CA GLY A 111 7.47 -1.36 -23.33
C GLY A 111 8.11 -2.64 -23.89
N ALA A 112 8.76 -2.54 -25.06
CA ALA A 112 9.35 -3.71 -25.71
C ALA A 112 10.47 -4.35 -24.86
N PRO A 113 10.55 -5.70 -24.83
CA PRO A 113 11.61 -6.41 -24.13
C PRO A 113 13.01 -5.96 -24.55
N ARG A 114 13.87 -5.69 -23.56
CA ARG A 114 15.26 -5.27 -23.78
C ARG A 114 16.12 -5.57 -22.55
N PRO A 115 17.43 -5.82 -22.72
CA PRO A 115 18.32 -6.19 -21.60
C PRO A 115 18.32 -5.19 -20.44
N GLU A 116 18.26 -3.89 -20.75
CA GLU A 116 18.21 -2.82 -19.73
C GLU A 116 16.95 -2.91 -18.86
N LEU A 117 15.79 -3.20 -19.47
CA LEU A 117 14.52 -3.36 -18.75
C LEU A 117 14.59 -4.58 -17.82
N ASP A 118 15.19 -5.68 -18.27
CA ASP A 118 15.38 -6.86 -17.43
C ASP A 118 16.33 -6.60 -16.27
N GLN A 119 17.42 -5.85 -16.50
CA GLN A 119 18.31 -5.41 -15.44
C GLN A 119 17.61 -4.51 -14.43
N ASN A 120 16.77 -3.58 -14.88
CA ASN A 120 15.99 -2.70 -13.99
C ASN A 120 15.03 -3.50 -13.11
N TRP A 121 14.30 -4.45 -13.69
CA TRP A 121 13.42 -5.33 -12.93
C TRP A 121 14.16 -6.21 -11.93
N ASN A 122 15.29 -6.79 -12.35
CA ASN A 122 16.12 -7.60 -11.46
C ASN A 122 16.64 -6.78 -10.27
N THR A 123 17.09 -5.56 -10.53
CA THR A 123 17.55 -4.62 -9.50
C THR A 123 16.42 -4.21 -8.57
N LEU A 124 15.24 -3.90 -9.12
CA LEU A 124 14.08 -3.53 -8.32
C LEU A 124 13.66 -4.68 -7.40
N LEU A 125 13.48 -5.88 -7.94
CA LEU A 125 13.04 -7.04 -7.17
C LEU A 125 14.11 -7.51 -6.17
N SER A 126 15.40 -7.34 -6.46
CA SER A 126 16.46 -7.70 -5.50
C SER A 126 16.42 -6.84 -4.24
N THR A 127 16.00 -5.56 -4.33
CA THR A 127 15.88 -4.71 -3.13
C THR A 127 14.78 -5.17 -2.16
N PHE A 128 13.82 -5.98 -2.63
CA PHE A 128 12.76 -6.56 -1.79
C PHE A 128 13.08 -7.98 -1.30
N ARG A 129 14.31 -8.47 -1.54
CA ARG A 129 14.83 -9.65 -0.84
C ARG A 129 15.27 -9.22 0.55
N ASN A 130 14.32 -9.22 1.48
CA ASN A 130 14.49 -8.59 2.76
C ASN A 130 14.93 -9.58 3.84
N ARG A 131 15.66 -9.04 4.82
CA ARG A 131 15.92 -9.73 6.07
C ARG A 131 14.77 -9.43 7.04
N VAL A 132 14.05 -10.48 7.43
CA VAL A 132 12.90 -10.39 8.35
C VAL A 132 13.35 -10.79 9.75
N PRO A 133 13.16 -9.92 10.76
CA PRO A 133 13.64 -10.19 12.10
C PRO A 133 13.00 -11.40 12.75
N THR A 134 13.80 -12.12 13.54
CA THR A 134 13.33 -13.26 14.34
C THR A 134 12.13 -12.90 15.21
N ALA A 135 12.09 -11.70 15.78
CA ALA A 135 10.98 -11.24 16.61
C ALA A 135 9.65 -11.15 15.85
N GLU A 136 9.69 -10.89 14.55
CA GLU A 136 8.51 -10.82 13.68
C GLU A 136 8.06 -12.22 13.24
N ILE A 137 8.99 -13.08 12.82
CA ILE A 137 8.68 -14.48 12.51
C ILE A 137 8.06 -15.20 13.72
N ARG A 138 8.62 -14.99 14.92
CA ARG A 138 8.06 -15.52 16.18
C ARG A 138 6.68 -14.95 16.52
N ARG A 139 6.44 -13.68 16.20
CA ARG A 139 5.11 -13.06 16.39
C ARG A 139 4.07 -13.73 15.49
N LEU A 140 4.48 -14.12 14.29
CA LEU A 140 3.63 -14.79 13.30
C LEU A 140 3.47 -16.29 13.55
N GLY A 141 4.37 -16.93 14.31
CA GLY A 141 4.31 -18.36 14.63
C GLY A 141 4.63 -19.24 13.42
N ILE A 142 5.55 -18.80 12.57
CA ILE A 142 5.91 -19.46 11.29
C ILE A 142 7.39 -19.87 11.22
N GLU A 143 8.09 -19.92 12.35
CA GLU A 143 9.53 -20.20 12.45
C GLU A 143 9.92 -21.51 11.75
N GLU A 144 9.16 -22.58 11.97
CA GLU A 144 9.45 -23.92 11.44
C GLU A 144 9.50 -23.97 9.91
N GLY A 145 8.71 -23.12 9.23
CA GLY A 145 8.65 -23.07 7.76
C GLY A 145 9.40 -21.89 7.15
N SER A 146 10.00 -21.03 7.97
CA SER A 146 10.69 -19.82 7.51
C SER A 146 12.17 -20.11 7.25
N ILE A 147 12.72 -19.52 6.20
CA ILE A 147 14.09 -19.79 5.74
C ILE A 147 15.09 -18.99 6.58
N TRP A 148 15.93 -19.67 7.37
CA TRP A 148 17.04 -19.06 8.08
C TRP A 148 18.18 -18.67 7.12
N LEU A 149 18.76 -17.49 7.31
CA LEU A 149 19.94 -17.04 6.58
C LEU A 149 21.21 -17.48 7.33
N ASP A 150 21.96 -18.41 6.74
CA ASP A 150 23.22 -18.94 7.27
C ASP A 150 24.40 -18.03 6.93
N ASP A 151 24.40 -16.85 7.55
CA ASP A 151 25.49 -15.89 7.56
C ASP A 151 25.76 -15.35 8.97
N ASP A 152 26.80 -14.53 9.11
CA ASP A 152 27.22 -13.97 10.41
C ASP A 152 26.17 -13.07 11.06
N VAL A 153 25.16 -12.63 10.31
CA VAL A 153 24.09 -11.76 10.79
C VAL A 153 22.91 -12.60 11.30
N GLY A 154 22.50 -13.63 10.55
CA GLY A 154 21.44 -14.59 10.87
C GLY A 154 20.07 -13.97 11.12
N GLU A 155 19.09 -14.14 10.25
CA GLU A 155 17.67 -13.86 10.54
C GLU A 155 16.87 -14.67 9.50
N TYR A 156 15.71 -14.20 9.06
CA TYR A 156 14.91 -14.95 8.09
C TYR A 156 14.87 -14.26 6.73
N TYR A 157 14.95 -15.07 5.66
CA TYR A 157 14.70 -14.58 4.31
C TYR A 157 13.20 -14.35 4.12
N GLY A 158 12.84 -13.16 3.63
CA GLY A 158 11.48 -12.85 3.24
C GLY A 158 11.38 -11.63 2.32
N SER A 159 10.16 -11.12 2.19
CA SER A 159 9.84 -9.90 1.44
C SER A 159 8.63 -9.26 2.08
N VAL A 160 8.51 -7.93 1.95
CA VAL A 160 7.23 -7.25 2.16
C VAL A 160 6.28 -7.47 0.98
N TRP A 161 4.98 -7.30 1.20
CA TRP A 161 3.93 -7.54 0.20
C TRP A 161 4.15 -6.78 -1.12
N VAL A 162 4.69 -5.56 -1.09
CA VAL A 162 4.97 -4.79 -2.31
C VAL A 162 5.99 -5.49 -3.22
N GLY A 163 6.98 -6.19 -2.66
CA GLY A 163 7.95 -6.98 -3.45
C GLY A 163 7.28 -8.13 -4.19
N HIS A 164 6.37 -8.85 -3.52
CA HIS A 164 5.56 -9.89 -4.15
C HIS A 164 4.64 -9.32 -5.26
N ASN A 165 4.00 -8.18 -5.01
CA ASN A 165 3.13 -7.54 -6.00
C ASN A 165 3.91 -7.08 -7.23
N LEU A 166 5.12 -6.53 -7.04
CA LEU A 166 6.01 -6.18 -8.15
C LEU A 166 6.47 -7.41 -8.94
N HIS A 167 6.78 -8.52 -8.26
CA HIS A 167 7.06 -9.79 -8.92
C HIS A 167 5.89 -10.24 -9.80
N CYS A 168 4.65 -10.14 -9.31
CA CYS A 168 3.45 -10.45 -10.10
C CYS A 168 3.31 -9.54 -11.32
N VAL A 169 3.60 -8.24 -11.20
CA VAL A 169 3.59 -7.31 -12.34
C VAL A 169 4.64 -7.70 -13.38
N LYS A 170 5.88 -8.01 -12.97
CA LYS A 170 6.94 -8.51 -13.87
C LYS A 170 6.52 -9.81 -14.55
N TYR A 171 5.89 -10.73 -13.82
CA TYR A 171 5.45 -12.02 -14.37
C TYR A 171 4.34 -11.83 -15.43
N LEU A 172 3.37 -10.96 -15.16
CA LEU A 172 2.35 -10.58 -16.16
C LEU A 172 2.97 -9.90 -17.38
N TYR A 173 3.93 -9.00 -17.18
CA TYR A 173 4.67 -8.37 -18.27
C TYR A 173 5.38 -9.42 -19.14
N ASN A 174 6.07 -10.39 -18.54
CA ASN A 174 6.70 -11.47 -19.29
C ASN A 174 5.66 -12.31 -20.05
N GLY A 175 4.48 -12.56 -19.46
CA GLY A 175 3.36 -13.25 -20.12
C GLY A 175 2.77 -12.48 -21.29
N LEU A 176 2.69 -11.14 -21.22
CA LEU A 176 2.32 -10.28 -22.35
C LEU A 176 3.33 -10.36 -23.49
N HIS A 177 4.60 -10.63 -23.16
CA HIS A 177 5.70 -10.81 -24.11
C HIS A 177 6.12 -12.29 -24.20
N ARG A 178 5.14 -13.20 -24.21
CA ARG A 178 5.34 -14.65 -24.25
C ARG A 178 6.30 -15.11 -25.34
N ASP A 179 6.19 -14.56 -26.55
CA ASP A 179 7.07 -14.94 -27.67
C ASP A 179 8.55 -14.61 -27.43
N HIS A 180 8.85 -13.66 -26.53
CA HIS A 180 10.20 -13.31 -26.14
C HIS A 180 10.68 -14.16 -24.95
N TYR A 181 9.92 -14.15 -23.85
CA TYR A 181 10.34 -14.73 -22.58
C TYR A 181 10.04 -16.23 -22.44
N TYR A 182 9.04 -16.72 -23.15
CA TYR A 182 8.50 -18.08 -23.02
C TYR A 182 8.33 -18.77 -24.38
N HIS A 183 9.31 -18.57 -25.26
CA HIS A 183 9.33 -19.24 -26.55
C HIS A 183 9.54 -20.76 -26.34
N ASN A 184 8.81 -21.57 -27.12
CA ASN A 184 8.91 -23.03 -27.15
C ASN A 184 8.53 -23.79 -25.86
N MET A 185 7.57 -23.29 -25.08
CA MET A 185 7.01 -24.07 -23.97
C MET A 185 6.31 -25.36 -24.42
N THR A 186 6.49 -26.42 -23.65
CA THR A 186 5.66 -27.64 -23.70
C THR A 186 4.24 -27.37 -23.16
N GLU A 187 3.30 -28.29 -23.42
CA GLU A 187 1.93 -28.19 -22.90
C GLU A 187 1.88 -28.15 -21.36
N ALA A 188 2.74 -28.91 -20.70
CA ALA A 188 2.84 -28.92 -19.23
C ALA A 188 3.36 -27.58 -18.69
N GLU A 189 4.38 -27.00 -19.32
CA GLU A 189 4.91 -25.68 -18.98
C GLU A 189 3.87 -24.59 -19.22
N GLU A 190 3.16 -24.63 -20.35
CA GLU A 190 2.11 -23.66 -20.64
C GLU A 190 0.97 -23.71 -19.61
N LYS A 191 0.57 -24.90 -19.18
CA LYS A 191 -0.42 -25.06 -18.10
C LYS A 191 0.09 -24.46 -16.79
N SER A 192 1.35 -24.71 -16.45
CA SER A 192 1.98 -24.18 -15.24
C SER A 192 2.09 -22.65 -15.27
N HIS A 193 2.59 -22.11 -16.38
CA HIS A 193 2.72 -20.67 -16.63
C HIS A 193 1.36 -19.97 -16.51
N ASN A 194 0.32 -20.52 -17.15
CA ASN A 194 -1.04 -20.00 -17.05
C ASN A 194 -1.58 -20.04 -15.61
N SER A 195 -1.32 -21.11 -14.87
CA SER A 195 -1.69 -21.19 -13.44
C SER A 195 -1.02 -20.09 -12.62
N HIS A 196 0.26 -19.81 -12.89
CA HIS A 196 0.99 -18.74 -12.22
C HIS A 196 0.46 -17.34 -12.61
N LEU A 197 0.16 -17.08 -13.89
CA LEU A 197 -0.50 -15.83 -14.30
C LEU A 197 -1.81 -15.59 -13.55
N HIS A 198 -2.65 -16.63 -13.38
CA HIS A 198 -3.90 -16.52 -12.61
C HIS A 198 -3.64 -16.28 -11.11
N HIS A 199 -2.60 -16.89 -10.54
CA HIS A 199 -2.15 -16.60 -9.18
C HIS A 199 -1.75 -15.13 -9.03
N CYS A 200 -0.95 -14.60 -9.97
CA CYS A 200 -0.53 -13.21 -9.99
C CYS A 200 -1.73 -12.27 -10.04
N LEU A 201 -2.70 -12.51 -10.93
CA LEU A 201 -3.93 -11.73 -11.01
C LEU A 201 -4.73 -11.77 -9.70
N HIS A 202 -4.87 -12.96 -9.09
CA HIS A 202 -5.57 -13.10 -7.81
C HIS A 202 -4.90 -12.28 -6.70
N ARG A 203 -3.57 -12.34 -6.60
CA ARG A 203 -2.80 -11.61 -5.59
C ARG A 203 -2.83 -10.10 -5.80
N LEU A 204 -2.76 -9.64 -7.05
CA LEU A 204 -2.91 -8.21 -7.36
C LEU A 204 -4.32 -7.71 -7.04
N MET A 205 -5.36 -8.51 -7.31
CA MET A 205 -6.73 -8.18 -6.91
C MET A 205 -6.87 -8.07 -5.39
N ASP A 206 -6.25 -8.96 -4.62
CA ASP A 206 -6.25 -8.85 -3.16
C ASP A 206 -5.47 -7.62 -2.68
N ALA A 207 -4.34 -7.30 -3.31
CA ALA A 207 -3.57 -6.09 -3.00
C ALA A 207 -4.41 -4.80 -3.20
N LEU A 208 -5.21 -4.74 -4.27
CA LEU A 208 -6.14 -3.64 -4.54
C LEU A 208 -7.27 -3.55 -3.51
N LYS A 209 -7.78 -4.68 -3.01
CA LYS A 209 -8.79 -4.68 -1.93
C LYS A 209 -8.21 -4.22 -0.59
N CYS A 210 -6.95 -4.56 -0.32
CA CYS A 210 -6.26 -4.14 0.90
C CYS A 210 -5.91 -2.65 0.89
N HIS A 211 -5.64 -2.09 -0.30
CA HIS A 211 -5.26 -0.69 -0.47
C HIS A 211 -6.12 -0.01 -1.55
N PRO A 212 -7.44 0.14 -1.30
CA PRO A 212 -8.34 0.70 -2.29
C PRO A 212 -8.07 2.20 -2.44
N ASP A 213 -7.86 2.64 -3.68
CA ASP A 213 -7.83 4.06 -4.03
C ASP A 213 -9.25 4.55 -4.30
N MET A 214 -9.83 5.23 -3.31
CA MET A 214 -11.20 5.75 -3.37
C MET A 214 -11.24 7.20 -3.90
N SER A 215 -10.15 7.69 -4.50
CA SER A 215 -10.11 9.02 -5.10
C SER A 215 -11.10 9.12 -6.27
N PRO A 216 -11.87 10.21 -6.37
CA PRO A 216 -12.89 10.33 -7.41
C PRO A 216 -12.25 10.45 -8.79
N LEU A 217 -12.77 9.67 -9.73
CA LEU A 217 -12.41 9.71 -11.15
C LEU A 217 -13.66 10.06 -11.96
N SER A 218 -13.56 11.06 -12.81
CA SER A 218 -14.67 11.46 -13.69
C SER A 218 -14.52 10.83 -15.08
N LEU A 219 -15.60 10.83 -15.84
CA LEU A 219 -15.61 10.37 -17.23
C LEU A 219 -15.99 11.53 -18.15
N HIS A 220 -15.51 11.51 -19.39
CA HIS A 220 -15.93 12.45 -20.43
C HIS A 220 -16.23 11.73 -21.76
N TRP A 221 -16.92 12.43 -22.66
CA TRP A 221 -17.24 11.93 -23.99
C TRP A 221 -16.14 12.31 -24.99
N VAL A 222 -15.81 11.39 -25.90
CA VAL A 222 -14.93 11.64 -27.06
C VAL A 222 -15.65 11.29 -28.36
N VAL A 223 -15.21 11.87 -29.47
CA VAL A 223 -15.89 11.72 -30.78
C VAL A 223 -15.83 10.28 -31.30
N ASN A 224 -14.76 9.54 -31.00
CA ASN A 224 -14.47 8.26 -31.63
C ASN A 224 -14.98 7.04 -30.83
N GLU A 225 -15.59 7.26 -29.66
CA GLU A 225 -16.04 6.19 -28.78
C GLU A 225 -17.50 6.40 -28.36
N VAL A 226 -18.28 5.32 -28.38
CA VAL A 226 -19.69 5.34 -27.94
C VAL A 226 -19.84 5.24 -26.43
N ALA A 227 -18.78 4.79 -25.74
CA ALA A 227 -18.69 4.76 -24.28
C ALA A 227 -17.90 5.98 -23.79
N PRO A 228 -18.19 6.52 -22.60
CA PRO A 228 -17.39 7.57 -22.03
C PRO A 228 -16.03 7.00 -21.58
N ILE A 229 -14.97 7.77 -21.73
CA ILE A 229 -13.62 7.39 -21.30
C ILE A 229 -13.25 8.08 -20.00
N VAL A 230 -12.19 7.59 -19.36
CA VAL A 230 -11.65 8.21 -18.15
C VAL A 230 -11.15 9.62 -18.43
N ASN A 231 -11.59 10.57 -17.61
CA ASN A 231 -11.09 11.93 -17.63
C ASN A 231 -9.93 12.07 -16.64
N TRP A 232 -8.71 12.05 -17.17
CA TRP A 232 -7.48 12.23 -16.39
C TRP A 232 -7.18 13.70 -16.06
N ASP A 233 -7.82 14.66 -16.76
CA ASP A 233 -7.55 16.09 -16.56
C ASP A 233 -7.96 16.54 -15.16
N GLY A 234 -6.97 16.97 -14.37
CA GLY A 234 -7.17 17.39 -12.99
C GLY A 234 -7.50 16.24 -12.03
N ALA A 235 -7.49 14.98 -12.49
CA ALA A 235 -7.62 13.82 -11.60
C ALA A 235 -6.42 13.75 -10.66
N ARG A 236 -6.70 13.54 -9.37
CA ARG A 236 -5.69 13.49 -8.31
C ARG A 236 -6.01 12.34 -7.38
N HIS A 237 -4.97 11.69 -6.90
CA HIS A 237 -5.10 10.57 -5.99
C HIS A 237 -3.94 10.49 -5.02
N THR A 238 -4.09 9.71 -3.95
CA THR A 238 -3.12 9.66 -2.86
C THR A 238 -2.31 8.37 -2.94
N CYS A 239 -0.99 8.49 -3.14
CA CYS A 239 -0.08 7.36 -3.26
C CYS A 239 0.96 7.35 -2.15
N ALA A 240 1.50 6.17 -1.86
CA ALA A 240 2.69 6.04 -1.03
C ALA A 240 3.87 6.81 -1.66
N ASN A 241 4.71 7.41 -0.81
CA ASN A 241 5.93 8.06 -1.26
C ASN A 241 6.96 6.99 -1.62
N TRP A 242 7.03 6.69 -2.92
CA TRP A 242 7.84 5.60 -3.46
C TRP A 242 9.32 5.68 -3.06
N ASP A 243 9.89 6.88 -3.02
CA ASP A 243 11.30 7.07 -2.66
C ASP A 243 11.60 6.54 -1.26
N ARG A 244 10.69 6.77 -0.29
CA ARG A 244 10.85 6.25 1.08
C ARG A 244 10.72 4.73 1.14
N VAL A 245 9.82 4.16 0.34
CA VAL A 245 9.67 2.70 0.24
C VAL A 245 10.95 2.08 -0.31
N MET A 246 11.54 2.69 -1.34
CA MET A 246 12.79 2.22 -1.94
C MET A 246 14.00 2.39 -1.03
N ASP A 247 14.10 3.50 -0.30
CA ASP A 247 15.17 3.72 0.67
C ASP A 247 15.11 2.70 1.81
N TRP A 248 13.91 2.40 2.29
CA TRP A 248 13.68 1.34 3.27
C TRP A 248 14.04 -0.04 2.70
N ALA A 249 13.58 -0.37 1.48
CA ALA A 249 13.84 -1.66 0.86
C ALA A 249 15.35 -1.90 0.70
N LYS A 250 16.09 -0.90 0.18
CA LYS A 250 17.55 -0.95 0.05
C LYS A 250 18.27 -1.12 1.38
N SER A 251 17.77 -0.50 2.44
CA SER A 251 18.38 -0.57 3.78
C SER A 251 18.10 -1.91 4.49
N ASN A 252 17.05 -2.61 4.10
CA ASN A 252 16.61 -3.88 4.69
C ASN A 252 16.81 -5.08 3.75
N GLN A 253 17.46 -4.89 2.60
CA GLN A 253 17.77 -5.98 1.68
C GLN A 253 18.86 -6.87 2.28
N ILE A 254 18.87 -8.14 1.91
CA ILE A 254 19.93 -9.06 2.27
C ILE A 254 21.20 -8.65 1.53
N VAL A 255 22.22 -8.27 2.30
CA VAL A 255 23.59 -8.12 1.80
C VAL A 255 24.31 -9.43 2.04
N LEU A 256 24.82 -10.05 0.97
CA LEU A 256 25.53 -11.32 1.01
C LEU A 256 26.93 -11.11 1.61
N ALA A 257 27.01 -11.01 2.94
CA ALA A 257 28.25 -10.74 3.67
C ALA A 257 29.23 -11.92 3.55
N GLY A 258 30.12 -11.87 2.56
CA GLY A 258 31.15 -12.89 2.33
C GLY A 258 30.68 -14.14 1.59
N LYS A 259 29.52 -14.08 0.91
CA LYS A 259 28.95 -15.17 0.09
C LYS A 259 28.64 -14.67 -1.32
N ASP A 260 28.75 -15.54 -2.31
CA ASP A 260 28.61 -15.15 -3.72
C ASP A 260 27.16 -15.14 -4.22
N SER A 261 26.26 -15.87 -3.54
CA SER A 261 24.85 -15.97 -3.94
C SER A 261 23.91 -16.21 -2.78
N LEU A 262 22.62 -15.89 -2.98
CA LEU A 262 21.57 -16.21 -2.02
C LEU A 262 21.46 -17.72 -1.76
N GLY A 263 21.76 -18.55 -2.77
CA GLY A 263 21.78 -20.01 -2.62
C GLY A 263 22.87 -20.52 -1.66
N GLN A 264 23.94 -19.75 -1.46
CA GLN A 264 24.96 -20.09 -0.46
C GLN A 264 24.59 -19.65 0.97
N VAL A 265 23.75 -18.62 1.12
CA VAL A 265 23.28 -18.11 2.42
C VAL A 265 22.00 -18.83 2.86
N ALA A 266 21.15 -19.22 1.91
CA ALA A 266 19.90 -19.92 2.15
C ALA A 266 19.81 -21.15 1.23
N PRO A 267 20.65 -22.17 1.44
CA PRO A 267 20.65 -23.37 0.61
C PRO A 267 19.31 -24.11 0.74
N HIS A 268 18.72 -24.48 -0.41
CA HIS A 268 17.52 -25.31 -0.40
C HIS A 268 17.86 -26.70 0.18
N PRO A 269 17.16 -27.19 1.23
CA PRO A 269 17.52 -28.43 1.93
C PRO A 269 17.63 -29.67 1.04
N LEU A 270 16.82 -29.72 -0.02
CA LEU A 270 16.76 -30.86 -0.94
C LEU A 270 17.63 -30.72 -2.19
N TYR A 271 17.89 -29.49 -2.63
CA TYR A 271 18.34 -29.24 -4.01
C TYR A 271 19.66 -28.49 -4.08
N ALA A 272 20.15 -27.90 -2.99
CA ALA A 272 21.34 -27.07 -3.00
C ALA A 272 22.59 -27.78 -3.57
N THR A 273 22.73 -29.08 -3.35
CA THR A 273 23.84 -29.90 -3.86
C THR A 273 23.71 -30.28 -5.33
N LEU A 274 22.55 -30.03 -5.94
CA LEU A 274 22.22 -30.41 -7.32
C LEU A 274 22.24 -29.21 -8.28
N LEU A 275 22.41 -28.00 -7.73
CA LEU A 275 22.58 -26.75 -8.47
C LEU A 275 24.04 -26.62 -8.93
N ASP A 276 24.26 -25.99 -10.08
CA ASP A 276 25.60 -25.65 -10.54
C ASP A 276 26.20 -24.45 -9.76
N GLU A 277 27.44 -24.08 -10.10
CA GLU A 277 28.17 -22.96 -9.47
C GLU A 277 27.50 -21.59 -9.63
N HIS A 278 26.55 -21.47 -10.57
CA HIS A 278 25.76 -20.27 -10.83
C HIS A 278 24.34 -20.37 -10.24
N GLY A 279 24.00 -21.48 -9.59
CA GLY A 279 22.68 -21.73 -9.02
C GLY A 279 21.64 -22.19 -10.02
N HIS A 280 22.04 -22.62 -11.23
CA HIS A 280 21.13 -23.17 -12.23
C HIS A 280 20.92 -24.68 -12.04
N ALA A 281 19.77 -25.17 -12.52
CA ALA A 281 19.42 -26.57 -12.53
C ALA A 281 18.75 -26.95 -13.86
N ASP A 282 19.17 -28.08 -14.41
CA ASP A 282 18.64 -28.65 -15.66
C ASP A 282 17.27 -29.34 -15.50
N PHE A 283 16.85 -29.56 -14.25
CA PHE A 283 15.54 -30.11 -13.87
C PHE A 283 14.50 -29.03 -13.54
N LEU A 284 14.77 -27.77 -13.84
CA LEU A 284 13.83 -26.67 -13.68
C LEU A 284 13.33 -26.19 -15.03
N ASN A 285 12.03 -25.92 -15.11
CA ASN A 285 11.47 -25.22 -16.27
C ASN A 285 11.73 -23.70 -16.20
N GLN A 286 11.26 -22.96 -17.20
CA GLN A 286 11.43 -21.50 -17.30
C GLN A 286 10.83 -20.71 -16.12
N ASP A 287 9.90 -21.30 -15.36
CA ASP A 287 9.30 -20.72 -14.14
C ASP A 287 9.99 -21.19 -12.85
N ALA A 288 11.17 -21.81 -12.96
CA ALA A 288 11.90 -22.43 -11.85
C ALA A 288 11.10 -23.52 -11.10
N ILE A 289 10.21 -24.22 -11.81
CA ILE A 289 9.42 -25.34 -11.27
C ILE A 289 10.13 -26.65 -11.60
N VAL A 290 10.19 -27.54 -10.61
CA VAL A 290 10.82 -28.85 -10.74
C VAL A 290 10.08 -29.73 -11.75
N GLU A 291 10.81 -30.14 -12.78
CA GLU A 291 10.42 -31.19 -13.71
C GLU A 291 10.84 -32.55 -13.13
N TRP A 292 9.91 -33.18 -12.40
CA TRP A 292 10.17 -34.40 -11.63
C TRP A 292 10.78 -35.54 -12.44
N ASP A 293 10.34 -35.73 -13.69
CA ASP A 293 10.88 -36.78 -14.56
C ASP A 293 12.38 -36.56 -14.86
N LYS A 294 12.80 -35.31 -15.06
CA LYS A 294 14.22 -34.96 -15.24
C LYS A 294 15.01 -35.21 -13.97
N LEU A 295 14.49 -34.76 -12.82
CA LEU A 295 15.16 -34.94 -11.53
C LEU A 295 15.29 -36.42 -11.15
N PHE A 296 14.23 -37.21 -11.27
CA PHE A 296 14.21 -38.63 -10.92
C PHE A 296 15.12 -39.49 -11.80
N ALA A 297 15.39 -39.06 -13.02
CA ALA A 297 16.34 -39.71 -13.91
C ALA A 297 17.82 -39.45 -13.53
N ARG A 298 18.11 -38.47 -12.67
CA ARG A 298 19.48 -38.11 -12.32
C ARG A 298 20.12 -39.11 -11.33
N PRO A 299 21.34 -39.62 -11.59
CA PRO A 299 22.01 -40.54 -10.68
C PRO A 299 22.36 -39.93 -9.31
N ASP A 300 22.70 -38.64 -9.26
CA ASP A 300 23.01 -37.92 -8.01
C ASP A 300 21.77 -37.73 -7.14
N TRP A 301 20.60 -37.46 -7.74
CA TRP A 301 19.31 -37.48 -7.04
C TRP A 301 18.99 -38.86 -6.46
N GLN A 302 19.15 -39.93 -7.24
CA GLN A 302 18.88 -41.30 -6.77
C GLN A 302 19.78 -41.69 -5.59
N ALA A 303 21.05 -41.28 -5.62
CA ALA A 303 21.98 -41.47 -4.51
C ALA A 303 21.53 -40.68 -3.26
N TRP A 304 21.20 -39.40 -3.43
CA TRP A 304 20.72 -38.53 -2.35
C TRP A 304 19.43 -39.07 -1.72
N ALA A 305 18.44 -39.46 -2.54
CA ALA A 305 17.16 -39.99 -2.10
C ALA A 305 17.33 -41.27 -1.28
N LYS A 306 18.21 -42.17 -1.72
CA LYS A 306 18.52 -43.41 -1.00
C LYS A 306 19.17 -43.14 0.37
N GLU A 307 20.10 -42.19 0.44
CA GLU A 307 20.76 -41.79 1.70
C GLU A 307 19.75 -41.21 2.71
N HIS A 308 18.77 -40.46 2.22
CA HIS A 308 17.77 -39.77 3.05
C HIS A 308 16.47 -40.57 3.24
N GLY A 309 16.40 -41.81 2.75
CA GLY A 309 15.23 -42.69 2.91
C GLY A 309 14.00 -42.26 2.10
N VAL A 310 14.17 -41.48 1.03
CA VAL A 310 13.09 -41.09 0.12
C VAL A 310 12.85 -42.21 -0.91
N PRO A 311 11.64 -42.79 -1.00
CA PRO A 311 11.34 -43.81 -1.99
C PRO A 311 11.56 -43.33 -3.43
N GLU A 312 12.07 -44.20 -4.29
CA GLU A 312 12.33 -43.88 -5.70
C GLU A 312 11.04 -43.44 -6.43
N GLY A 313 11.14 -42.40 -7.24
CA GLY A 313 10.01 -41.84 -7.99
C GLY A 313 8.98 -41.12 -7.12
N THR A 314 9.29 -40.82 -5.85
CA THR A 314 8.39 -40.09 -4.95
C THR A 314 8.92 -38.70 -4.61
N ILE A 315 7.99 -37.78 -4.37
CA ILE A 315 8.29 -36.43 -3.92
C ILE A 315 8.64 -36.47 -2.42
N PRO A 316 9.75 -35.84 -1.98
CA PRO A 316 10.10 -35.76 -0.58
C PRO A 316 8.98 -35.14 0.28
N GLY A 317 8.86 -35.60 1.52
CA GLY A 317 7.89 -35.05 2.46
C GLY A 317 8.25 -33.62 2.90
N LYS A 318 7.23 -32.85 3.28
CA LYS A 318 7.38 -31.42 3.65
C LYS A 318 8.20 -31.22 4.92
N GLU A 319 8.28 -32.23 5.77
CA GLU A 319 9.10 -32.24 6.99
C GLU A 319 10.59 -32.03 6.70
N MET A 320 11.06 -32.42 5.51
CA MET A 320 12.45 -32.20 5.08
C MET A 320 12.74 -30.74 4.71
N LEU A 321 11.71 -29.90 4.61
CA LEU A 321 11.83 -28.45 4.37
C LEU A 321 11.81 -27.63 5.66
N ARG A 322 11.71 -28.28 6.82
CA ARG A 322 11.68 -27.59 8.11
C ARG A 322 13.00 -26.88 8.35
N ASN A 323 12.88 -25.68 8.89
CA ASN A 323 14.01 -24.91 9.35
C ASN A 323 14.67 -25.60 10.55
N THR A 324 15.91 -26.04 10.37
CA THR A 324 16.70 -26.74 11.38
C THR A 324 17.27 -25.82 12.46
N HIS A 325 17.16 -24.49 12.29
CA HIS A 325 17.54 -23.52 13.31
C HIS A 325 16.54 -23.48 14.49
N VAL A 326 15.34 -24.01 14.31
CA VAL A 326 14.31 -24.07 15.35
C VAL A 326 14.47 -25.40 16.10
N GLY A 327 15.11 -25.34 17.28
CA GLY A 327 15.35 -26.49 18.17
C GLY A 327 14.23 -26.74 19.17
#